data_AF-A0A950JT02-F1
#
_entry.id   AF-A0A950JT02-F1
#
_cell.length_a   1.000
_cell.length_b   1.000
_cell.length_c   1.000
_cell.angle_alpha   90.00
_cell.angle_beta   90.00
_cell.angle_gamma   90.00
#
_symmetry.space_group_name_H-M   'P 1'
#
loop_
_entity.id
_entity.type
_entity.pdbx_description
1 polymer ?
#
loop_
_entity_poly.entity_id
_entity_poly.type
_entity_poly.pdbx_seq_one_letter_code
_entity_poly.pdbx_strand_id
1 'polypeptide(L)'
;MNAQTKAENGTGGIDLGRELDFTLGAARIHPSTCEVEVDGRREVMQPRAMQVLVALARAEGAVVSRDRLIQRCWEGRVIGEDAINRAIAKVRAVAELSDPPAFEVETIPRVGFRLKVHAAPEETPPVAESPAPSAGPATSRTGRLGVILGVVAALVAAAALVALLWKPPGRNVSSPADASIAVLPFLNMSGDPAKDYFSDGFSEELLNDLANTPQLRVVARTSSFAFKGKPANVQEIANKLHVRAV
;
A
#
# COMPACT_ATOMS: atom_id res chain seq x y z
N MET A 1 -32.76 -26.65 15.56
CA MET A 1 -31.47 -27.33 15.80
C MET A 1 -30.38 -26.45 15.19
N ASN A 2 -29.91 -25.48 15.97
CA ASN A 2 -28.89 -24.51 15.57
C ASN A 2 -27.51 -25.09 15.84
N ALA A 3 -26.56 -25.00 14.89
CA ALA A 3 -25.11 -24.83 15.14
C ALA A 3 -24.24 -24.99 13.87
N GLN A 4 -24.63 -24.48 12.70
CA GLN A 4 -23.73 -24.44 11.53
C GLN A 4 -23.87 -23.14 10.74
N THR A 5 -23.57 -22.00 11.37
CA THR A 5 -23.39 -20.72 10.65
C THR A 5 -22.54 -19.75 11.46
N LYS A 6 -21.38 -20.20 11.98
CA LYS A 6 -20.44 -19.32 12.68
C LYS A 6 -19.04 -19.92 12.83
N ALA A 7 -18.28 -20.13 11.75
CA ALA A 7 -16.85 -20.48 11.87
C ALA A 7 -15.98 -20.31 10.60
N GLU A 8 -16.30 -19.46 9.62
CA GLU A 8 -15.38 -19.19 8.49
C GLU A 8 -14.83 -17.76 8.46
N ASN A 9 -14.97 -17.00 9.54
CA ASN A 9 -14.42 -15.65 9.61
C ASN A 9 -12.95 -15.64 10.07
N GLY A 10 -12.04 -15.69 9.08
CA GLY A 10 -10.93 -14.74 9.07
C GLY A 10 -9.53 -15.27 9.39
N THR A 11 -9.10 -16.36 8.76
CA THR A 11 -7.68 -16.79 8.78
C THR A 11 -6.97 -16.58 7.44
N GLY A 12 -7.71 -16.25 6.37
CA GLY A 12 -7.16 -15.99 5.05
C GLY A 12 -6.63 -14.57 4.89
N GLY A 13 -5.61 -14.42 4.02
CA GLY A 13 -5.16 -13.12 3.54
C GLY A 13 -6.26 -12.36 2.81
N ILE A 14 -6.14 -11.03 2.72
CA ILE A 14 -7.11 -10.19 2.01
C ILE A 14 -6.81 -10.23 0.51
N ASP A 15 -7.68 -10.90 -0.25
CA ASP A 15 -7.65 -10.91 -1.71
C ASP A 15 -8.53 -9.79 -2.26
N LEU A 16 -7.91 -8.67 -2.63
CA LEU A 16 -8.59 -7.49 -3.15
C LEU A 16 -9.45 -7.77 -4.38
N GLY A 17 -9.11 -8.78 -5.20
CA GLY A 17 -9.89 -9.12 -6.38
C GLY A 17 -11.25 -9.74 -6.07
N ARG A 18 -11.47 -10.15 -4.81
CA ARG A 18 -12.74 -10.74 -4.33
C ARG A 18 -13.48 -9.83 -3.35
N GLU A 19 -12.87 -8.72 -2.95
CA GLU A 19 -13.49 -7.76 -2.05
C GLU A 19 -14.54 -6.95 -2.82
N LEU A 20 -15.71 -6.79 -2.19
CA LEU A 20 -16.79 -5.96 -2.72
C LEU A 20 -16.52 -4.49 -2.42
N ASP A 21 -17.05 -3.60 -3.25
CA ASP A 21 -17.04 -2.16 -2.99
C ASP A 21 -17.87 -1.84 -1.74
N PHE A 22 -17.40 -0.89 -0.94
CA PHE A 22 -18.08 -0.46 0.28
C PHE A 22 -17.85 1.02 0.55
N THR A 23 -18.61 1.57 1.50
CA THR A 23 -18.52 2.98 1.89
C THR A 23 -17.93 3.13 3.29
N LEU A 24 -17.14 4.19 3.46
CA LEU A 24 -16.63 4.67 4.74
C LEU A 24 -16.98 6.16 4.84
N GLY A 25 -18.12 6.48 5.45
CA GLY A 25 -18.64 7.84 5.49
C GLY A 25 -18.97 8.32 4.07
N ALA A 26 -18.44 9.47 3.69
CA ALA A 26 -18.56 10.02 2.33
C ALA A 26 -17.64 9.34 1.29
N ALA A 27 -16.66 8.52 1.72
CA ALA A 27 -15.73 7.85 0.81
C ALA A 27 -16.29 6.53 0.29
N ARG A 28 -16.21 6.30 -1.02
CA ARG A 28 -16.48 5.01 -1.66
C ARG A 28 -15.18 4.30 -1.97
N ILE A 29 -15.01 3.11 -1.43
CA ILE A 29 -13.80 2.29 -1.57
C ILE A 29 -14.04 1.23 -2.62
N HIS A 30 -13.14 1.11 -3.60
CA HIS A 30 -13.14 0.08 -4.64
C HIS A 30 -11.89 -0.80 -4.48
N PRO A 31 -11.96 -1.87 -3.67
CA PRO A 31 -10.79 -2.69 -3.34
C PRO A 31 -10.12 -3.33 -4.56
N SER A 32 -10.89 -3.85 -5.51
CA SER A 32 -10.38 -4.59 -6.67
C SER A 32 -9.55 -3.73 -7.63
N THR A 33 -9.85 -2.44 -7.70
CA THR A 33 -9.10 -1.45 -8.51
C THR A 33 -8.11 -0.64 -7.67
N CYS A 34 -8.12 -0.81 -6.34
CA CYS A 34 -7.36 0.01 -5.39
C CYS A 34 -7.69 1.51 -5.49
N GLU A 35 -8.92 1.85 -5.88
CA GLU A 35 -9.39 3.23 -6.01
C GLU A 35 -10.25 3.64 -4.81
N VAL A 36 -10.13 4.90 -4.42
CA VAL A 36 -11.00 5.55 -3.44
C VAL A 36 -11.61 6.78 -4.08
N GLU A 37 -12.94 6.88 -4.03
CA GLU A 37 -13.71 7.98 -4.57
C GLU A 37 -14.27 8.83 -3.43
N VAL A 38 -13.92 10.11 -3.41
CA VAL A 38 -14.32 11.09 -2.38
C VAL A 38 -14.70 12.37 -3.10
N ASP A 39 -15.91 12.89 -2.87
CA ASP A 39 -16.42 14.11 -3.52
C ASP A 39 -16.25 14.12 -5.07
N GLY A 40 -16.44 12.95 -5.70
CA GLY A 40 -16.27 12.75 -7.14
C GLY A 40 -14.81 12.74 -7.63
N ARG A 41 -13.83 12.90 -6.74
CA ARG A 41 -12.41 12.72 -7.02
C ARG A 41 -12.02 11.27 -6.79
N ARG A 42 -11.25 10.71 -7.73
CA ARG A 42 -10.71 9.35 -7.61
C ARG A 42 -9.22 9.39 -7.32
N GLU A 43 -8.81 8.69 -6.27
CA GLU A 43 -7.41 8.48 -5.93
C GLU A 43 -7.08 6.99 -5.92
N VAL A 44 -5.97 6.63 -6.56
CA VAL A 44 -5.44 5.26 -6.55
C VAL A 44 -4.44 5.12 -5.41
N MET A 45 -4.63 4.13 -4.55
CA MET A 45 -3.70 3.83 -3.46
C MET A 45 -2.95 2.51 -3.71
N GLN A 46 -1.86 2.30 -2.94
CA GLN A 46 -1.10 1.06 -3.06
C GLN A 46 -1.94 -0.15 -2.61
N PRO A 47 -1.87 -1.31 -3.28
CA PRO A 47 -2.65 -2.50 -2.91
C PRO A 47 -2.48 -2.90 -1.44
N ARG A 48 -1.27 -2.76 -0.90
CA ARG A 48 -1.01 -3.10 0.51
C ARG A 48 -1.71 -2.16 1.50
N ALA A 49 -1.77 -0.88 1.17
CA ALA A 49 -2.50 0.08 1.98
C ALA A 49 -4.02 -0.15 1.85
N MET A 50 -4.51 -0.52 0.65
CA MET A 50 -5.90 -0.94 0.44
C MET A 50 -6.25 -2.19 1.27
N GLN A 51 -5.38 -3.21 1.32
CA GLN A 51 -5.58 -4.39 2.18
C GLN A 51 -5.70 -3.99 3.65
N VAL A 52 -4.85 -3.07 4.13
CA VAL A 52 -4.93 -2.57 5.51
C VAL A 52 -6.25 -1.81 5.74
N LEU A 53 -6.68 -0.96 4.81
CA LEU A 53 -7.96 -0.26 4.90
C LEU A 53 -9.13 -1.25 5.00
N VAL A 54 -9.17 -2.26 4.13
CA VAL A 54 -10.18 -3.34 4.17
C VAL A 54 -10.12 -4.10 5.51
N ALA A 55 -8.92 -4.40 6.02
CA ALA A 55 -8.75 -5.08 7.30
C ALA A 55 -9.35 -4.27 8.46
N LEU A 56 -9.13 -2.95 8.47
CA LEU A 56 -9.63 -2.04 9.48
C LEU A 56 -11.14 -1.81 9.34
N ALA A 57 -11.65 -1.66 8.11
CA ALA A 57 -13.07 -1.51 7.83
C ALA A 57 -13.88 -2.73 8.30
N ARG A 58 -13.38 -3.94 8.01
CA ARG A 58 -13.97 -5.21 8.48
C ARG A 58 -13.96 -5.39 9.99
N ALA A 59 -13.12 -4.63 10.70
CA ALA A 59 -13.11 -4.66 12.15
C ALA A 59 -14.25 -3.83 12.76
N GLU A 60 -14.98 -3.05 11.96
CA GLU A 60 -16.19 -2.31 12.37
C GLU A 60 -15.97 -1.50 13.66
N GLY A 61 -14.84 -0.79 13.75
CA GLY A 61 -14.48 0.01 14.94
C GLY A 61 -13.78 -0.76 16.06
N ALA A 62 -13.61 -2.08 15.96
CA ALA A 62 -12.73 -2.83 16.84
C ALA A 62 -11.25 -2.51 16.57
N VAL A 63 -10.41 -2.71 17.60
CA VAL A 63 -8.95 -2.52 17.45
C VAL A 63 -8.35 -3.72 16.73
N VAL A 64 -7.60 -3.46 15.67
CA VAL A 64 -6.83 -4.46 14.94
C VAL A 64 -5.37 -4.37 15.39
N SER A 65 -4.83 -5.47 15.93
CA SER A 65 -3.43 -5.53 16.35
C SER A 65 -2.47 -5.54 15.17
N ARG A 66 -1.20 -5.17 15.42
CA ARG A 66 -0.12 -5.25 14.42
C ARG A 66 0.01 -6.67 13.85
N ASP A 67 0.04 -7.69 14.70
CA ASP A 67 0.14 -9.09 14.28
C ASP A 67 -1.04 -9.51 13.40
N ARG A 68 -2.24 -9.02 13.71
CA ARG A 68 -3.42 -9.30 12.91
C ARG A 68 -3.35 -8.65 11.53
N LEU A 69 -2.83 -7.44 11.44
CA LEU A 69 -2.54 -6.78 10.17
C LEU A 69 -1.46 -7.55 9.39
N ILE A 70 -0.37 -7.97 10.03
CA ILE A 70 0.70 -8.80 9.44
C ILE A 70 0.11 -10.10 8.87
N GLN A 71 -0.72 -10.79 9.64
CA GLN A 71 -1.34 -12.04 9.23
C GLN A 71 -2.27 -11.85 8.01
N ARG A 72 -3.15 -10.84 8.05
CA ARG A 72 -4.17 -10.65 7.00
C ARG A 72 -3.65 -9.96 5.74
N CYS A 73 -2.79 -8.97 5.90
CA CYS A 73 -2.30 -8.21 4.75
C CYS A 73 -0.99 -8.81 4.26
N TRP A 74 -0.09 -9.24 5.15
CA TRP A 74 1.22 -9.82 4.78
C TRP A 74 1.31 -11.34 4.78
N GLU A 75 0.20 -12.04 4.99
CA GLU A 75 0.15 -13.51 5.00
C GLU A 75 1.14 -14.10 6.04
N GLY A 76 1.40 -13.36 7.13
CA GLY A 76 2.32 -13.79 8.18
C GLY A 76 3.81 -13.63 7.84
N ARG A 77 4.16 -13.01 6.71
CA ARG A 77 5.56 -12.69 6.38
C ARG A 77 6.15 -11.73 7.41
N VAL A 78 7.38 -12.01 7.85
CA VAL A 78 8.14 -11.11 8.74
C VAL A 78 8.42 -9.81 8.00
N ILE A 79 7.96 -8.69 8.56
CA ILE A 79 8.15 -7.34 8.02
C ILE A 79 8.61 -6.38 9.11
N GLY A 80 9.38 -5.37 8.72
CA GLY A 80 9.74 -4.26 9.61
C GLY A 80 8.53 -3.37 9.94
N GLU A 81 8.57 -2.73 11.12
CA GLU A 81 7.48 -1.86 11.59
C GLU A 81 7.17 -0.71 10.61
N ASP A 82 8.18 -0.24 9.87
CA ASP A 82 8.01 0.80 8.85
C ASP A 82 7.04 0.42 7.74
N ALA A 83 6.89 -0.87 7.42
CA ALA A 83 5.95 -1.30 6.40
C ALA A 83 4.49 -1.08 6.83
N ILE A 84 4.20 -1.33 8.12
CA ILE A 84 2.88 -1.04 8.70
C ILE A 84 2.69 0.48 8.77
N ASN A 85 3.69 1.21 9.27
CA ASN A 85 3.62 2.66 9.41
C ASN A 85 3.37 3.36 8.07
N ARG A 86 4.05 2.94 6.99
CA ARG A 86 3.82 3.48 5.63
C ARG A 86 2.42 3.16 5.11
N ALA A 87 1.93 1.94 5.35
CA ALA A 87 0.58 1.56 4.95
C ALA A 87 -0.48 2.40 5.69
N ILE A 88 -0.35 2.55 7.01
CA ILE A 88 -1.25 3.38 7.82
C ILE A 88 -1.17 4.85 7.40
N ALA A 89 0.04 5.38 7.11
CA ALA A 89 0.19 6.75 6.60
C ALA A 89 -0.55 6.96 5.27
N LYS A 90 -0.53 5.97 4.37
CA LYS A 90 -1.31 6.02 3.12
C LYS A 90 -2.81 5.93 3.35
N VAL A 91 -3.26 5.14 4.32
CA VAL A 91 -4.68 5.12 4.69
C VAL A 91 -5.12 6.47 5.27
N ARG A 92 -4.29 7.11 6.10
CA ARG A 92 -4.58 8.45 6.64
C ARG A 92 -4.62 9.53 5.57
N ALA A 93 -3.70 9.49 4.60
CA ALA A 93 -3.71 10.43 3.48
C ALA A 93 -5.03 10.38 2.68
N VAL A 94 -5.64 9.19 2.54
CA VAL A 94 -6.95 9.04 1.90
C VAL A 94 -8.08 9.66 2.74
N ALA A 95 -8.01 9.55 4.06
CA ALA A 95 -9.00 10.19 4.95
C ALA A 95 -8.98 11.72 4.83
N GLU A 96 -7.81 12.30 4.57
CA GLU A 96 -7.60 13.75 4.39
C GLU A 96 -8.11 14.28 3.05
N LEU A 97 -8.65 13.42 2.16
CA LEU A 97 -9.20 13.84 0.87
C LEU A 97 -10.55 14.55 0.97
N SER A 98 -11.29 14.36 2.07
CA SER A 98 -12.51 15.11 2.38
C SER A 98 -12.30 16.02 3.58
N ASP A 99 -13.01 17.14 3.58
CA ASP A 99 -13.12 18.04 4.72
C ASP A 99 -14.63 18.31 4.98
N PRO A 100 -15.24 17.73 6.03
CA PRO A 100 -14.62 16.91 7.09
C PRO A 100 -14.18 15.50 6.61
N PRO A 101 -13.23 14.85 7.30
CA PRO A 101 -12.74 13.52 6.92
C PRO A 101 -13.83 12.46 7.03
N ALA A 102 -13.96 11.61 6.02
CA ALA A 102 -15.00 10.57 5.96
C ALA A 102 -14.77 9.45 6.99
N PHE A 103 -13.53 9.24 7.40
CA PHE A 103 -13.14 8.30 8.45
C PHE A 103 -11.82 8.75 9.08
N GLU A 104 -11.47 8.19 10.23
CA GLU A 104 -10.23 8.47 10.96
C GLU A 104 -9.57 7.15 11.36
N VAL A 105 -8.23 7.08 11.29
CA VAL A 105 -7.45 5.94 11.79
C VAL A 105 -6.67 6.32 13.05
N GLU A 106 -7.17 5.88 14.20
CA GLU A 106 -6.60 6.09 15.52
C GLU A 106 -5.51 5.04 15.83
N THR A 107 -4.37 5.48 16.36
CA THR A 107 -3.35 4.58 16.91
C THR A 107 -3.61 4.35 18.40
N ILE A 108 -3.81 3.11 18.81
CA ILE A 108 -3.92 2.72 20.22
C ILE A 108 -2.54 2.26 20.70
N PRO A 109 -1.85 2.99 21.58
CA PRO A 109 -0.49 2.68 22.01
C PRO A 109 -0.37 1.25 22.51
N ARG A 110 0.65 0.53 22.03
CA ARG A 110 0.92 -0.89 22.38
C ARG A 110 -0.18 -1.90 22.03
N VAL A 111 -1.28 -1.49 21.40
CA VAL A 111 -2.37 -2.40 21.03
C VAL A 111 -2.48 -2.54 19.52
N GLY A 112 -2.62 -1.43 18.78
CA GLY A 112 -2.84 -1.49 17.33
C GLY A 112 -3.53 -0.26 16.77
N PHE A 113 -4.44 -0.49 15.82
CA PHE A 113 -5.11 0.57 15.07
C PHE A 113 -6.62 0.37 15.09
N ARG A 114 -7.37 1.48 15.11
CA ARG A 114 -8.82 1.48 15.05
C ARG A 114 -9.27 2.44 13.95
N LEU A 115 -10.20 2.01 13.10
CA LEU A 115 -10.85 2.90 12.14
C LEU A 115 -12.18 3.36 12.71
N LYS A 116 -12.39 4.67 12.76
CA LYS A 116 -13.67 5.31 13.11
C LYS A 116 -14.25 5.90 11.85
N VAL A 117 -15.46 5.50 11.49
CA VAL A 117 -16.18 6.14 10.38
C VAL A 117 -16.83 7.41 10.90
N HIS A 118 -16.72 8.50 10.16
CA HIS A 118 -17.49 9.71 10.43
C HIS A 118 -18.73 9.65 9.56
N ALA A 119 -19.90 9.81 10.18
CA ALA A 119 -21.13 9.91 9.44
C ALA A 119 -21.03 11.15 8.53
N ALA A 120 -21.35 10.99 7.25
CA ALA A 120 -21.62 12.14 6.40
C ALA A 120 -22.64 13.04 7.13
N PRO A 121 -22.50 14.37 7.09
CA PRO A 121 -23.49 15.26 7.67
C PRO A 121 -24.86 14.84 7.16
N GLU A 122 -25.71 14.42 8.08
CA GLU A 122 -27.07 13.98 7.82
C GLU A 122 -27.80 15.19 7.23
N GLU A 123 -27.87 15.27 5.89
CA GLU A 123 -28.95 16.02 5.24
C GLU A 123 -30.23 15.37 5.72
N THR A 124 -30.82 16.00 6.74
CA THR A 124 -32.12 15.67 7.28
C THR A 124 -33.10 15.62 6.12
N PRO A 125 -33.62 14.46 5.71
CA PRO A 125 -34.63 14.44 4.67
C PRO A 125 -35.90 15.04 5.28
N PRO A 126 -36.51 16.08 4.69
CA PRO A 126 -37.92 16.30 4.97
C PRO A 126 -38.65 15.07 4.42
N VAL A 127 -39.35 14.39 5.33
CA VAL A 127 -40.36 13.38 5.02
C VAL A 127 -41.24 13.89 3.87
N ALA A 128 -41.18 13.20 2.73
CA ALA A 128 -42.17 13.28 1.67
C ALA A 128 -42.18 11.93 0.91
N GLU A 129 -42.73 10.94 1.61
CA GLU A 129 -43.79 10.05 1.09
C GLU A 129 -43.90 9.94 -0.45
N SER A 130 -43.49 8.78 -0.97
CA SER A 130 -43.98 8.33 -2.27
C SER A 130 -45.42 7.85 -2.13
N PRO A 131 -46.30 8.27 -3.04
CA PRO A 131 -46.98 7.22 -3.81
C PRO A 131 -46.95 7.54 -5.31
N ALA A 132 -46.39 6.61 -6.09
CA ALA A 132 -46.87 6.34 -7.44
C ALA A 132 -48.25 5.65 -7.33
N PRO A 133 -49.21 5.78 -8.29
CA PRO A 133 -48.93 5.59 -9.71
C PRO A 133 -49.76 6.45 -10.70
N SER A 134 -49.39 6.26 -11.98
CA SER A 134 -50.16 6.55 -13.21
C SER A 134 -49.84 7.87 -13.92
N ALA A 135 -49.14 7.77 -15.04
CA ALA A 135 -49.78 7.73 -16.37
C ALA A 135 -48.70 7.81 -17.47
N GLY A 136 -48.63 6.80 -18.34
CA GLY A 136 -48.27 7.06 -19.74
C GLY A 136 -49.47 7.69 -20.48
N PRO A 137 -49.42 7.99 -21.79
CA PRO A 137 -48.42 7.58 -22.78
C PRO A 137 -47.90 8.73 -23.66
N ALA A 138 -46.78 8.55 -24.37
CA ALA A 138 -46.63 9.06 -25.74
C ALA A 138 -45.33 8.56 -26.38
N THR A 139 -45.52 7.74 -27.39
CA THR A 139 -44.62 7.44 -28.51
C THR A 139 -43.94 8.68 -29.10
N SER A 140 -42.65 8.56 -29.44
CA SER A 140 -42.22 8.70 -30.84
C SER A 140 -40.88 8.00 -31.08
N ARG A 141 -40.89 7.15 -32.11
CA ARG A 141 -39.72 6.62 -32.83
C ARG A 141 -39.32 7.64 -33.91
N THR A 142 -38.08 7.49 -34.40
CA THR A 142 -37.45 8.08 -35.62
C THR A 142 -36.95 9.52 -35.48
N GLY A 143 -35.73 9.91 -35.86
CA GLY A 143 -34.52 9.30 -36.43
C GLY A 143 -33.52 10.46 -36.63
N ARG A 144 -32.20 10.28 -36.50
CA ARG A 144 -31.27 10.19 -37.64
C ARG A 144 -29.85 9.89 -37.16
N LEU A 145 -29.23 8.94 -37.86
CA LEU A 145 -27.80 8.64 -37.92
C LEU A 145 -26.95 9.89 -38.21
N GLY A 146 -25.73 9.91 -37.69
CA GLY A 146 -24.56 10.39 -38.42
C GLY A 146 -23.61 11.29 -37.64
N VAL A 147 -22.36 10.80 -37.49
CA VAL A 147 -21.12 11.59 -37.31
C VAL A 147 -20.73 12.02 -35.88
N ILE A 148 -20.53 11.09 -34.91
CA ILE A 148 -19.57 11.31 -33.78
C ILE A 148 -18.81 10.02 -33.37
N LEU A 149 -18.75 8.97 -34.20
CA LEU A 149 -18.09 7.70 -33.80
C LEU A 149 -16.63 7.54 -34.32
N GLY A 150 -16.18 8.38 -35.26
CA GLY A 150 -14.86 8.21 -35.90
C GLY A 150 -13.68 8.79 -35.12
N VAL A 151 -13.87 9.91 -34.41
CA VAL A 151 -12.75 10.65 -33.77
C VAL A 151 -12.32 9.99 -32.45
N VAL A 152 -13.25 9.39 -31.71
CA VAL A 152 -12.95 8.72 -30.43
C VAL A 152 -12.19 7.42 -30.66
N ALA A 153 -12.53 6.65 -31.69
CA ALA A 153 -11.83 5.41 -32.02
C ALA A 153 -10.37 5.65 -32.46
N ALA A 154 -10.11 6.74 -33.20
CA ALA A 154 -8.77 7.11 -33.64
C ALA A 154 -7.87 7.57 -32.48
N LEU A 155 -8.43 8.30 -31.49
CA LEU A 155 -7.69 8.73 -30.31
C LEU A 155 -7.37 7.57 -29.35
N VAL A 156 -8.28 6.59 -29.21
CA VAL A 156 -8.05 5.38 -28.42
C VAL A 156 -6.98 4.51 -29.09
N ALA A 157 -7.01 4.36 -30.42
CA ALA A 157 -5.99 3.61 -31.16
C ALA A 157 -4.61 4.27 -31.08
N ALA A 158 -4.53 5.61 -31.16
CA ALA A 158 -3.28 6.34 -31.02
C ALA A 158 -2.69 6.25 -29.59
N ALA A 159 -3.54 6.36 -28.55
CA ALA A 159 -3.12 6.19 -27.16
C ALA A 159 -2.64 4.75 -26.88
N ALA A 160 -3.33 3.74 -27.43
CA ALA A 160 -2.93 2.34 -27.32
C ALA A 160 -1.60 2.07 -28.05
N LEU A 161 -1.37 2.69 -29.21
CA LEU A 161 -0.11 2.56 -29.94
C LEU A 161 1.06 3.21 -29.19
N VAL A 162 0.85 4.39 -28.60
CA VAL A 162 1.84 5.09 -27.76
C VAL A 162 2.14 4.30 -26.48
N ALA A 163 1.13 3.71 -25.84
CA ALA A 163 1.32 2.82 -24.69
C ALA A 163 2.06 1.52 -25.06
N LEU A 164 1.85 0.99 -26.27
CA LEU A 164 2.55 -0.20 -26.76
C LEU A 164 4.02 0.09 -27.15
N LEU A 165 4.31 1.34 -27.53
CA LEU A 165 5.65 1.82 -27.86
C LEU A 165 6.43 2.29 -26.62
N TRP A 166 5.76 2.67 -25.53
CA TRP A 166 6.41 3.01 -24.26
C TRP A 166 6.59 1.76 -23.39
N LYS A 167 7.72 1.10 -23.59
CA LYS A 167 8.27 0.13 -22.63
C LYS A 167 8.81 0.91 -21.42
N PRO A 168 8.16 0.90 -20.24
CA PRO A 168 8.73 1.54 -19.06
C PRO A 168 10.09 0.89 -18.77
N PRO A 169 11.11 1.63 -18.29
CA PRO A 169 12.35 1.02 -17.84
C PRO A 169 11.99 -0.01 -16.77
N GLY A 170 12.07 -1.28 -17.13
CA GLY A 170 11.74 -2.38 -16.24
C GLY A 170 12.57 -2.21 -14.99
N ARG A 171 11.91 -2.08 -13.83
CA ARG A 171 12.53 -2.48 -12.57
C ARG A 171 12.91 -3.94 -12.80
N ASN A 172 14.20 -4.18 -13.02
CA ASN A 172 14.76 -5.52 -13.07
C ASN A 172 14.43 -6.18 -11.74
N VAL A 173 13.34 -6.96 -11.72
CA VAL A 173 13.10 -7.96 -10.70
C VAL A 173 14.15 -9.02 -10.96
N SER A 174 15.37 -8.75 -10.47
CA SER A 174 16.50 -9.64 -10.68
C SER A 174 16.17 -10.98 -10.05
N SER A 175 16.62 -12.03 -10.72
CA SER A 175 16.59 -13.38 -10.20
C SER A 175 17.10 -13.41 -8.75
N PRO A 176 16.52 -14.23 -7.85
CA PRO A 176 17.00 -14.38 -6.47
C PRO A 176 18.51 -14.64 -6.37
N ALA A 177 19.12 -15.16 -7.43
CA ALA A 177 20.56 -15.39 -7.55
C ALA A 177 21.45 -14.12 -7.52
N ASP A 178 20.90 -12.93 -7.76
CA ASP A 178 21.67 -11.66 -7.83
C ASP A 178 21.52 -10.76 -6.59
N ALA A 179 20.77 -11.20 -5.56
CA ALA A 179 20.61 -10.41 -4.34
C ALA A 179 21.94 -10.34 -3.57
N SER A 180 22.53 -9.15 -3.49
CA SER A 180 23.83 -8.94 -2.85
C SER A 180 23.90 -7.61 -2.11
N ILE A 181 24.51 -7.62 -0.92
CA ILE A 181 24.59 -6.48 -0.02
C ILE A 181 25.97 -6.36 0.63
N ALA A 182 26.43 -5.13 0.81
CA ALA A 182 27.53 -4.80 1.70
C ALA A 182 27.01 -3.90 2.83
N VAL A 183 27.56 -4.03 4.04
CA VAL A 183 27.26 -3.14 5.16
C VAL A 183 28.53 -2.38 5.49
N LEU A 184 28.49 -1.07 5.33
CA LEU A 184 29.61 -0.20 5.69
C LEU A 184 29.65 0.05 7.20
N PRO A 185 30.85 0.27 7.79
CA PRO A 185 30.96 0.61 9.20
C PRO A 185 30.18 1.87 9.54
N PHE A 186 29.35 1.81 10.58
CA PHE A 186 28.62 2.97 11.06
C PHE A 186 29.56 4.09 11.49
N LEU A 187 29.17 5.32 11.17
CA LEU A 187 29.89 6.50 11.63
C LEU A 187 29.63 6.72 13.12
N ASN A 188 30.71 6.93 13.87
CA ASN A 188 30.60 7.38 15.24
C ASN A 188 30.29 8.88 15.27
N MET A 189 29.04 9.23 15.61
CA MET A 189 28.59 10.62 15.72
C MET A 189 28.88 11.25 17.10
N SER A 190 29.42 10.48 18.06
CA SER A 190 29.67 10.97 19.42
C SER A 190 30.94 11.82 19.56
N GLY A 191 31.83 11.80 18.56
CA GLY A 191 33.11 12.51 18.58
C GLY A 191 34.18 11.89 19.48
N ASP A 192 33.84 10.83 20.23
CA ASP A 192 34.75 10.10 21.12
C ASP A 192 35.28 8.83 20.41
N PRO A 193 36.56 8.79 20.00
CA PRO A 193 37.15 7.64 19.30
C PRO A 193 37.07 6.34 20.10
N ALA A 194 36.99 6.43 21.44
CA ALA A 194 36.85 5.26 22.27
C ALA A 194 35.53 4.52 22.00
N LYS A 195 34.53 5.14 21.37
CA LYS A 195 33.23 4.49 21.04
C LYS A 195 33.16 3.92 19.63
N ASP A 196 34.24 3.98 18.85
CA ASP A 196 34.26 3.42 17.49
C ASP A 196 33.99 1.92 17.48
N TYR A 197 34.42 1.20 18.52
CA TYR A 197 34.16 -0.24 18.65
C TYR A 197 32.66 -0.56 18.72
N PHE A 198 31.85 0.36 19.25
CA PHE A 198 30.41 0.15 19.37
C PHE A 198 29.74 0.20 17.99
N SER A 199 30.07 1.23 17.19
CA SER A 199 29.61 1.35 15.81
C SER A 199 30.12 0.21 14.93
N ASP A 200 31.37 -0.21 15.11
CA ASP A 200 31.95 -1.34 14.39
C ASP A 200 31.27 -2.66 14.79
N GLY A 201 31.05 -2.89 16.09
CA GLY A 201 30.36 -4.07 16.59
C GLY A 201 28.93 -4.19 16.08
N PHE A 202 28.20 -3.07 16.01
CA PHE A 202 26.86 -3.04 15.41
C PHE A 202 26.88 -3.37 13.91
N SER A 203 27.91 -2.92 13.19
CA SER A 203 28.10 -3.27 11.78
C SER A 203 28.39 -4.76 11.59
N GLU A 204 29.14 -5.36 12.51
CA GLU A 204 29.46 -6.79 12.51
C GLU A 204 28.24 -7.66 12.79
N GLU A 205 27.43 -7.27 13.77
CA GLU A 205 26.20 -7.97 14.12
C GLU A 205 25.24 -8.00 12.92
N LEU A 206 25.07 -6.86 12.24
CA LEU A 206 24.26 -6.78 11.02
C LEU A 206 24.83 -7.62 9.86
N LEU A 207 26.15 -7.62 9.66
CA LEU A 207 26.78 -8.48 8.65
C LEU A 207 26.54 -9.96 8.94
N ASN A 208 26.61 -10.37 10.20
CA ASN A 208 26.40 -11.74 10.63
C ASN A 208 24.94 -12.18 10.47
N ASP A 209 23.99 -11.30 10.83
CA ASP A 209 22.56 -11.56 10.65
C ASP A 209 22.19 -11.69 9.17
N LEU A 210 22.69 -10.78 8.33
CA LEU A 210 22.45 -10.82 6.88
C LEU A 210 23.10 -12.05 6.24
N ALA A 211 24.29 -12.46 6.71
CA ALA A 211 24.99 -13.63 6.18
C ALA A 211 24.20 -14.94 6.37
N ASN A 212 23.31 -15.00 7.38
CA ASN A 212 22.43 -16.13 7.62
C ASN A 212 21.15 -16.11 6.76
N THR A 213 20.96 -15.11 5.91
CA THR A 213 19.77 -15.01 5.03
C THR A 213 19.96 -15.88 3.77
N PRO A 214 19.09 -16.89 3.54
CA PRO A 214 19.17 -17.71 2.34
C PRO A 214 19.01 -16.86 1.08
N GLN A 215 19.79 -17.16 0.03
CA GLN A 215 19.75 -16.49 -1.27
C GLN A 215 20.24 -15.02 -1.25
N LEU A 216 20.86 -14.54 -0.16
CA LEU A 216 21.47 -13.21 -0.08
C LEU A 216 23.00 -13.34 -0.01
N ARG A 217 23.71 -12.79 -1.00
CA ARG A 217 25.18 -12.74 -0.99
C ARG A 217 25.65 -11.52 -0.19
N VAL A 218 26.21 -11.78 0.99
CA VAL A 218 26.80 -10.71 1.83
C VAL A 218 28.30 -10.59 1.56
N VAL A 219 28.77 -9.35 1.43
CA VAL A 219 30.21 -9.08 1.30
C VAL A 219 30.91 -9.25 2.65
N ALA A 220 32.08 -9.87 2.63
CA ALA A 220 32.88 -10.11 3.82
C ALA A 220 33.22 -8.81 4.57
N ARG A 221 33.25 -8.89 5.90
CA ARG A 221 33.58 -7.79 6.82
C ARG A 221 34.82 -7.00 6.39
N THR A 222 35.91 -7.70 6.10
CA THR A 222 37.19 -7.08 5.73
C THR A 222 37.09 -6.23 4.46
N SER A 223 36.29 -6.65 3.48
CA SER A 223 36.06 -5.91 2.25
C SER A 223 35.22 -4.66 2.48
N SER A 224 34.16 -4.74 3.31
CA SER A 224 33.33 -3.57 3.62
C SER A 224 34.06 -2.56 4.50
N PHE A 225 34.82 -3.02 5.49
CA PHE A 225 35.57 -2.18 6.42
C PHE A 225 36.74 -1.44 5.75
N ALA A 226 37.20 -1.90 4.58
CA ALA A 226 38.19 -1.18 3.78
C ALA A 226 37.72 0.21 3.32
N PHE A 227 36.42 0.50 3.39
CA PHE A 227 35.82 1.80 3.05
C PHE A 227 35.55 2.71 4.25
N LYS A 228 35.87 2.28 5.48
CA LYS A 228 35.67 3.10 6.69
C LYS A 228 36.39 4.44 6.58
N GLY A 229 35.67 5.53 6.83
CA GLY A 229 36.24 6.89 6.83
C GLY A 229 36.71 7.42 5.47
N LYS A 230 36.44 6.70 4.37
CA LYS A 230 36.77 7.16 3.02
C LYS A 230 35.60 7.93 2.43
N PRO A 231 35.82 9.15 1.88
CA PRO A 231 34.79 9.86 1.13
C PRO A 231 34.66 9.20 -0.25
N ALA A 232 33.81 8.17 -0.34
CA ALA A 232 33.50 7.50 -1.60
C ALA A 232 32.00 7.54 -1.84
N ASN A 233 31.61 7.68 -3.11
CA ASN A 233 30.20 7.64 -3.48
C ASN A 233 29.66 6.20 -3.29
N VAL A 234 28.46 6.07 -2.74
CA VAL A 234 27.73 4.80 -2.57
C VAL A 234 27.71 3.97 -3.85
N GLN A 235 27.49 4.58 -5.03
CA GLN A 235 27.52 3.83 -6.30
C GLN A 235 28.92 3.29 -6.64
N GLU A 236 29.97 4.03 -6.31
CA GLU A 236 31.35 3.59 -6.54
C GLU A 236 31.72 2.42 -5.62
N ILE A 237 31.31 2.48 -4.36
CA ILE A 237 31.50 1.41 -3.38
C ILE A 237 30.75 0.15 -3.82
N ALA A 238 29.49 0.30 -4.25
CA ALA A 238 28.68 -0.81 -4.75
C ALA A 238 29.35 -1.51 -5.94
N ASN A 239 29.89 -0.73 -6.89
CA ASN A 239 30.61 -1.25 -8.04
C ASN A 239 31.92 -1.96 -7.64
N LYS A 240 32.71 -1.38 -6.72
CA LYS A 240 33.98 -1.97 -6.24
C LYS A 240 33.78 -3.26 -5.44
N LEU A 241 32.66 -3.37 -4.72
CA LEU A 241 32.29 -4.56 -3.95
C LEU A 241 31.42 -5.54 -4.74
N HIS A 242 31.09 -5.20 -5.99
CA HIS A 242 30.20 -5.96 -6.88
C HIS A 242 28.85 -6.30 -6.25
N VAL A 243 28.29 -5.39 -5.44
CA VAL A 243 27.00 -5.56 -4.76
C VAL A 243 25.92 -4.68 -5.34
N ARG A 244 24.67 -5.09 -5.14
CA ARG A 244 23.51 -4.35 -5.58
C ARG A 244 23.09 -3.26 -4.58
N ALA A 245 23.34 -3.48 -3.30
CA ALA A 245 23.02 -2.57 -2.22
C ALA A 245 24.22 -2.38 -1.28
N VAL A 246 24.33 -1.16 -0.74
CA VAL A 246 25.33 -0.71 0.23
C VAL A 246 24.60 0.10 1.29
#